data_AF-S6W311-F1
#
_entry.id   AF-S6W311-F1
#
_cell.length_a   1.000
_cell.length_b   1.000
_cell.length_c   1.000
_cell.angle_alpha   90.00
_cell.angle_beta   90.00
_cell.angle_gamma   90.00
#
_symmetry.space_group_name_H-M   'P 1'
#
loop_
_entity.id
_entity.type
_entity.pdbx_description
1 polymer ?
#
loop_
_entity_poly.entity_id
_entity_poly.type
_entity_poly.pdbx_seq_one_letter_code
_entity_poly.pdbx_strand_id
1 'polypeptide(L)'
;MADRHDYVALEWLKGEIAETLRQARQALDEFIEDPANGATMAECLNLVHQVHGSLQMIEFYGAALLAEEIEQLALAVQQNRVSHPVESEQLLIQAMSQLPLYLERIH
;
A
#
# COMPACT_ATOMS: atom_id res chain seq x y z
N MET A 1 -16.23 27.20 11.87
CA MET A 1 -14.92 27.12 12.55
C MET A 1 -14.38 25.68 12.58
N ALA A 2 -14.71 24.86 11.57
CA ALA A 2 -14.21 23.48 11.40
C ALA A 2 -13.13 23.40 10.30
N ASP A 3 -12.41 24.49 10.03
CA ASP A 3 -11.84 24.68 8.68
C ASP A 3 -10.34 24.37 8.56
N ARG A 4 -9.61 24.27 9.69
CA ARG A 4 -8.14 24.14 9.69
C ARG A 4 -7.62 22.88 10.37
N HIS A 5 -8.31 22.39 11.39
CA HIS A 5 -7.91 21.17 12.10
C HIS A 5 -8.13 19.92 11.27
N ASP A 6 -9.23 19.86 10.51
CA ASP A 6 -9.56 18.72 9.64
C ASP A 6 -8.54 18.60 8.49
N TYR A 7 -8.09 19.73 7.94
CA TYR A 7 -7.04 19.77 6.92
C TYR A 7 -5.69 19.27 7.47
N VAL A 8 -5.30 19.71 8.67
CA VAL A 8 -4.05 19.26 9.30
C VAL A 8 -4.10 17.76 9.64
N ALA A 9 -5.27 17.25 10.07
CA ALA A 9 -5.46 15.83 10.33
C ALA A 9 -5.38 14.98 9.06
N LEU A 10 -5.96 15.46 7.95
CA LEU A 10 -5.90 14.79 6.66
C LEU A 10 -4.47 14.75 6.09
N GLU A 11 -3.75 15.87 6.14
CA GLU A 11 -2.37 15.94 5.66
C GLU A 11 -1.43 15.06 6.50
N TRP A 12 -1.64 15.01 7.82
CA TRP A 12 -0.92 14.08 8.69
C TRP A 12 -1.20 12.62 8.29
N LEU A 13 -2.47 12.28 8.08
CA LEU A 13 -2.86 10.92 7.70
C LEU A 13 -2.31 10.50 6.33
N LYS A 14 -2.28 11.40 5.34
CA LYS A 14 -1.61 11.14 4.06
C LYS A 14 -0.13 10.81 4.25
N GLY A 15 0.55 11.51 5.15
CA GLY A 15 1.94 11.24 5.53
C GLY A 15 2.13 9.85 6.15
N GLU A 16 1.27 9.45 7.09
CA GLU A 16 1.30 8.12 7.71
C GLU A 16 1.05 7.01 6.68
N ILE A 17 0.10 7.22 5.75
CA ILE A 17 -0.17 6.27 4.67
C ILE A 17 1.05 6.14 3.74
N ALA A 18 1.67 7.26 3.37
CA ALA A 18 2.86 7.25 2.52
C ALA A 18 4.03 6.51 3.18
N GLU A 19 4.24 6.73 4.48
CA GLU A 19 5.26 6.03 5.25
C GLU A 19 4.97 4.53 5.38
N THR A 20 3.72 4.16 5.64
CA THR A 20 3.29 2.75 5.69
C THR A 20 3.52 2.03 4.35
N LEU A 21 3.21 2.70 3.22
CA LEU A 21 3.47 2.16 1.88
C LEU A 21 4.97 2.03 1.58
N ARG A 22 5.79 2.96 2.09
CA ARG A 22 7.25 2.87 1.98
C ARG A 22 7.79 1.64 2.71
N GLN A 23 7.27 1.36 3.91
CA GLN A 23 7.62 0.15 4.67
C GLN A 23 7.14 -1.12 3.97
N ALA A 24 5.92 -1.12 3.42
CA ALA A 24 5.40 -2.25 2.65
C ALA A 24 6.30 -2.58 1.45
N ARG A 25 6.73 -1.54 0.72
CA ARG A 25 7.67 -1.66 -0.40
C ARG A 25 9.02 -2.21 0.06
N GLN A 26 9.55 -1.77 1.20
CA GLN A 26 10.80 -2.30 1.73
C GLN A 26 10.68 -3.81 2.06
N ALA A 27 9.59 -4.22 2.71
CA ALA A 27 9.33 -5.62 3.00
C ALA A 27 9.18 -6.46 1.71
N LEU A 28 8.60 -5.90 0.65
CA LEU A 28 8.57 -6.55 -0.67
C LEU A 28 9.97 -6.66 -1.29
N ASP A 29 10.79 -5.61 -1.24
CA ASP A 29 12.17 -5.64 -1.75
C ASP A 29 12.97 -6.74 -1.02
N GLU A 30 12.83 -6.86 0.30
CA GLU A 30 13.45 -7.93 1.11
C GLU A 30 12.94 -9.34 0.74
N PHE A 31 11.65 -9.48 0.44
CA PHE A 31 11.09 -10.74 -0.08
C PHE A 31 11.66 -11.11 -1.46
N ILE A 32 11.86 -10.13 -2.34
CA ILE A 32 12.43 -10.38 -3.68
C ILE A 32 13.89 -10.84 -3.56
N GLU A 33 14.64 -10.28 -2.61
CA GLU A 33 16.03 -10.67 -2.34
C GLU A 33 16.13 -12.07 -1.71
N ASP A 34 15.22 -12.42 -0.79
CA ASP A 34 15.15 -13.75 -0.17
C ASP A 34 13.71 -14.29 -0.09
N PRO A 35 13.20 -14.91 -1.18
CA PRO A 35 11.83 -15.43 -1.21
C PRO A 35 11.59 -16.59 -0.25
N ALA A 36 12.65 -17.22 0.30
CA ALA A 36 12.51 -18.26 1.30
C ALA A 36 12.04 -17.70 2.65
N ASN A 37 12.28 -16.43 2.92
CA ASN A 37 11.80 -15.73 4.10
C ASN A 37 10.37 -15.20 3.89
N GLY A 38 9.37 -16.08 3.92
CA GLY A 38 7.96 -15.69 3.72
C GLY A 38 7.39 -14.69 4.74
N ALA A 39 8.12 -14.38 5.83
CA ALA A 39 7.70 -13.39 6.82
C ALA A 39 7.69 -11.97 6.25
N THR A 40 8.64 -11.61 5.38
CA THR A 40 8.72 -10.27 4.77
C THR A 40 7.54 -10.03 3.81
N MET A 41 7.13 -11.05 3.04
CA MET A 41 5.93 -10.94 2.22
C MET A 41 4.65 -10.82 3.06
N ALA A 42 4.58 -11.51 4.20
CA ALA A 42 3.45 -11.37 5.12
C ALA A 42 3.40 -9.97 5.76
N GLU A 43 4.55 -9.38 6.08
CA GLU A 43 4.66 -8.01 6.55
C GLU A 43 4.21 -7.00 5.49
N CYS A 44 4.68 -7.15 4.24
CA CYS A 44 4.21 -6.35 3.11
C CYS A 44 2.68 -6.37 3.00
N LEU A 45 2.08 -7.56 2.99
CA LEU A 45 0.63 -7.72 2.92
C LEU A 45 -0.10 -7.05 4.09
N ASN A 46 0.40 -7.23 5.32
CA ASN A 46 -0.20 -6.61 6.51
C ASN A 46 -0.15 -5.07 6.48
N LEU A 47 0.93 -4.49 5.95
CA LEU A 47 1.07 -3.03 5.82
C LEU A 47 0.12 -2.48 4.73
N VAL A 48 -0.01 -3.18 3.59
CA VAL A 48 -0.98 -2.82 2.55
C VAL A 48 -2.42 -2.90 3.08
N HIS A 49 -2.75 -3.95 3.83
CA HIS A 49 -4.07 -4.09 4.46
C HIS A 49 -4.39 -2.91 5.41
N GLN A 50 -3.41 -2.44 6.20
CA GLN A 50 -3.57 -1.27 7.07
C GLN A 50 -3.81 0.02 6.29
N VAL A 51 -3.14 0.20 5.14
CA VAL A 51 -3.36 1.34 4.24
C VAL A 51 -4.77 1.30 3.67
N HIS A 52 -5.20 0.14 3.17
CA HIS A 52 -6.54 -0.05 2.65
C HIS A 52 -7.62 0.25 3.71
N GLY A 53 -7.50 -0.33 4.91
CA GLY A 53 -8.43 -0.07 6.02
C GLY A 53 -8.45 1.40 6.44
N SER A 54 -7.29 2.06 6.49
CA SER A 54 -7.20 3.50 6.78
C SER A 54 -7.96 4.34 5.75
N LEU A 55 -7.78 4.06 4.45
CA LEU A 55 -8.46 4.75 3.37
C LEU A 55 -9.97 4.50 3.36
N GLN A 56 -10.41 3.29 3.73
CA GLN A 56 -11.83 2.98 3.91
C GLN A 56 -12.45 3.75 5.09
N MET A 57 -11.77 3.82 6.23
CA MET A 57 -12.27 4.51 7.44
C MET A 57 -12.50 6.01 7.21
N ILE A 58 -11.70 6.65 6.36
CA ILE A 58 -11.86 8.07 6.01
C ILE A 58 -12.63 8.29 4.70
N GLU A 59 -13.25 7.24 4.15
CA GLU A 59 -14.11 7.31 2.97
C GLU A 59 -13.40 7.81 1.69
N PHE A 60 -12.08 7.60 1.58
CA PHE A 60 -11.30 7.91 0.39
C PHE A 60 -11.38 6.78 -0.64
N TYR A 61 -12.59 6.50 -1.10
CA TYR A 61 -12.91 5.28 -1.86
C TYR A 61 -12.09 5.08 -3.14
N GLY A 62 -11.75 6.16 -3.85
CA GLY A 62 -10.92 6.06 -5.06
C GLY A 62 -9.50 5.55 -4.77
N ALA A 63 -8.91 6.00 -3.65
CA ALA A 63 -7.61 5.50 -3.19
C ALA A 63 -7.74 4.11 -2.56
N ALA A 64 -8.83 3.85 -1.82
CA ALA A 64 -9.11 2.56 -1.20
C ALA A 64 -9.21 1.45 -2.25
N LEU A 65 -9.85 1.71 -3.40
CA LEU A 65 -9.92 0.75 -4.51
C LEU A 65 -8.53 0.38 -5.04
N LEU A 66 -7.64 1.37 -5.23
CA LEU A 66 -6.26 1.07 -5.64
C LEU A 66 -5.51 0.27 -4.57
N ALA A 67 -5.68 0.62 -3.30
CA ALA A 67 -5.07 -0.11 -2.19
C ALA A 67 -5.59 -1.56 -2.10
N GLU A 68 -6.87 -1.79 -2.36
CA GLU A 68 -7.48 -3.12 -2.43
C GLU A 68 -6.86 -3.97 -3.56
N GLU A 69 -6.70 -3.41 -4.76
CA GLU A 69 -6.06 -4.13 -5.87
C GLU A 69 -4.59 -4.48 -5.57
N ILE A 70 -3.85 -3.58 -4.91
CA ILE A 70 -2.49 -3.86 -4.41
C ILE A 70 -2.52 -5.01 -3.40
N GLU A 71 -3.48 -5.00 -2.47
CA GLU A 71 -3.64 -6.04 -1.45
C GLU A 71 -3.93 -7.41 -2.08
N GLN A 72 -4.85 -7.46 -3.06
CA GLN A 72 -5.20 -8.70 -3.76
C GLN A 72 -4.01 -9.25 -4.56
N LEU A 73 -3.24 -8.40 -5.22
CA LEU A 73 -2.04 -8.82 -5.94
C LEU A 73 -0.95 -9.31 -4.97
N ALA A 74 -0.71 -8.62 -3.86
CA ALA A 74 0.22 -9.05 -2.83
C ALA A 74 -0.19 -10.41 -2.24
N LEU A 75 -1.47 -10.62 -1.97
CA LEU A 75 -1.99 -11.91 -1.52
C LEU A 75 -1.78 -13.02 -2.57
N ALA A 76 -2.00 -12.71 -3.85
CA ALA A 76 -1.77 -13.66 -4.93
C ALA A 76 -0.28 -14.04 -5.08
N VAL A 77 0.63 -13.08 -4.93
CA VAL A 77 2.09 -13.30 -4.92
C VAL A 77 2.46 -14.19 -3.73
N GLN A 78 2.03 -13.83 -2.51
CA GLN A 78 2.30 -14.61 -1.29
C GLN A 78 1.85 -16.07 -1.42
N GLN A 79 0.71 -16.30 -2.06
CA GLN A 79 0.13 -17.63 -2.23
C GLN A 79 0.60 -18.35 -3.49
N ASN A 80 1.58 -17.79 -4.22
CA ASN A 80 2.09 -18.34 -5.48
C ASN A 80 0.97 -18.60 -6.51
N ARG A 81 -0.04 -17.73 -6.56
CA ARG A 81 -1.20 -17.81 -7.48
C ARG A 81 -1.04 -16.96 -8.74
N VAL A 82 0.07 -16.25 -8.88
CA VAL A 82 0.38 -15.42 -10.06
C VAL A 82 1.10 -16.23 -11.14
N SER A 83 0.77 -15.98 -12.42
CA SER A 83 1.45 -16.64 -13.55
C SER A 83 2.82 -16.03 -13.87
N HIS A 84 3.05 -14.78 -13.48
CA HIS A 84 4.28 -14.03 -13.74
C HIS A 84 4.76 -13.34 -12.45
N PRO A 85 5.51 -14.04 -11.57
CA PRO A 85 5.93 -13.51 -10.27
C PRO A 85 6.73 -12.20 -10.36
N VAL A 86 7.79 -12.19 -11.18
CA VAL A 86 8.66 -11.01 -11.34
C VAL A 86 7.89 -9.78 -11.85
N GLU A 87 6.98 -9.96 -12.81
CA GLU A 87 6.14 -8.87 -13.32
C GLU A 87 5.15 -8.39 -12.25
N SER A 88 4.58 -9.31 -11.47
CA SER A 88 3.66 -9.00 -10.36
C SER A 88 4.36 -8.20 -9.26
N GLU A 89 5.58 -8.59 -8.90
CA GLU A 89 6.44 -7.89 -7.95
C GLU A 89 6.78 -6.47 -8.43
N GLN A 90 7.14 -6.31 -9.70
CA GLN A 90 7.39 -4.99 -10.30
C GLN A 90 6.14 -4.11 -10.31
N LEU A 91 4.98 -4.68 -10.63
CA LEU A 91 3.70 -3.97 -10.58
C LEU A 91 3.34 -3.53 -9.15
N LEU A 92 3.59 -4.38 -8.15
CA LEU A 92 3.42 -4.02 -6.74
C LEU A 92 4.31 -2.84 -6.34
N ILE A 93 5.60 -2.87 -6.70
CA ILE A 93 6.54 -1.77 -6.46
C ILE A 93 6.02 -0.47 -7.09
N GLN A 94 5.58 -0.54 -8.34
CA GLN A 94 5.04 0.62 -9.05
C GLN A 94 3.77 1.14 -8.39
N ALA A 95 2.81 0.27 -8.08
CA ALA A 95 1.52 0.66 -7.51
C ALA A 95 1.66 1.27 -6.11
N MET A 96 2.49 0.68 -5.24
CA MET A 96 2.81 1.26 -3.92
C MET A 96 3.53 2.61 -4.02
N SER A 97 4.27 2.86 -5.10
CA SER A 97 4.90 4.17 -5.35
C SER A 97 3.91 5.19 -5.93
N GLN A 98 2.86 4.77 -6.63
CA GLN A 98 1.87 5.65 -7.25
C GLN A 98 0.76 6.07 -6.29
N LEU A 99 0.36 5.22 -5.35
CA LEU A 99 -0.73 5.52 -4.41
C LEU A 99 -0.46 6.79 -3.56
N PRO A 100 0.74 7.04 -2.99
CA PRO A 100 1.03 8.28 -2.30
C PRO A 100 0.90 9.51 -3.21
N LEU A 101 1.43 9.42 -4.44
CA LEU A 101 1.37 10.50 -5.43
C LEU A 101 -0.07 10.81 -5.88
N TYR A 102 -0.93 9.79 -5.89
CA TYR A 102 -2.35 9.96 -6.13
C TYR A 102 -3.01 10.75 -4.99
N LEU A 103 -2.70 10.41 -3.73
CA LEU A 103 -3.23 11.11 -2.55
C LEU A 103 -2.79 12.58 -2.46
N GLU A 104 -1.56 12.90 -2.90
CA GLU A 104 -1.05 14.28 -2.97
C GLU A 104 -1.83 15.17 -3.95
N ARG A 105 -2.40 14.58 -5.01
CA ARG A 105 -3.13 15.33 -6.04
C ARG A 105 -4.56 15.69 -5.64
N ILE A 106 -5.07 15.06 -4.59
CA ILE A 106 -6.44 15.29 -4.11
C ILE A 106 -6.39 16.38 -3.02
N HIS A 107 -7.07 17.49 -3.30
CA HIS A 107 -7.20 18.67 -2.42
C HIS A 107 -8.48 18.58 -1.61
#